data_AF-A0A3L7V0D8-F1
#
_entry.id   AF-A0A3L7V0D8-F1
#
_cell.length_a   1.000
_cell.length_b   1.000
_cell.length_c   1.000
_cell.angle_alpha   90.00
_cell.angle_beta   90.00
_cell.angle_gamma   90.00
#
_symmetry.space_group_name_H-M   'P 1'
#
loop_
_entity.id
_entity.type
_entity.pdbx_description
1 polymer ?
#
loop_
_entity_poly.entity_id
_entity_poly.type
_entity_poly.pdbx_seq_one_letter_code
_entity_poly.pdbx_strand_id
1 'polypeptide(L)'
;MGATLLLLAVMCVSGCVTPNPDYVDADEEKSHSLPDHHPQTFRRAVVDIGQRGDALTSGMLDDASLKIQLRQLLDIVRWLPELAAETDLGRRDWERLNDTAQSLARELNLSASAGQRSTVDDAALSAVMVNAMKNLVEIDALLPADILPTHSLEEQP
;
A
#
# COMPACT_ATOMS: atom_id res chain seq x y z
N MET A 1 -13.22 -19.17 -72.17
CA MET A 1 -12.83 -18.62 -70.85
C MET A 1 -13.91 -17.63 -70.46
N GLY A 2 -14.95 -18.11 -69.78
CA GLY A 2 -16.17 -17.35 -69.48
C GLY A 2 -16.20 -16.94 -68.02
N ALA A 3 -16.52 -15.67 -67.77
CA ALA A 3 -16.74 -15.10 -66.45
C ALA A 3 -18.03 -15.63 -65.82
N THR A 4 -17.99 -15.94 -64.52
CA THR A 4 -19.19 -16.18 -63.71
C THR A 4 -19.05 -15.45 -62.38
N LEU A 5 -20.10 -14.69 -62.07
CA LEU A 5 -20.27 -13.77 -60.96
C LEU A 5 -20.35 -14.44 -59.57
N LEU A 6 -19.74 -13.76 -58.60
CA LEU A 6 -20.35 -13.21 -57.37
C LEU A 6 -21.51 -14.00 -56.69
N LEU A 7 -21.24 -14.53 -55.49
CA LEU A 7 -22.22 -14.80 -54.42
C LEU A 7 -21.43 -15.00 -53.11
N LEU A 8 -21.03 -13.94 -52.41
CA LEU A 8 -21.80 -13.30 -51.32
C LEU A 8 -22.42 -14.33 -50.35
N ALA A 9 -21.57 -15.00 -49.56
CA ALA A 9 -22.00 -15.75 -48.38
C ALA A 9 -22.25 -14.76 -47.23
N VAL A 10 -23.52 -14.38 -47.13
CA VAL A 10 -24.13 -13.56 -46.09
C VAL A 10 -24.02 -14.23 -44.72
N MET A 11 -23.85 -13.37 -43.71
CA MET A 11 -23.98 -13.56 -42.27
C MET A 11 -24.89 -14.70 -41.78
N CYS A 12 -24.47 -15.31 -40.67
CA CYS A 12 -25.34 -15.55 -39.52
C CYS A 12 -24.49 -15.61 -38.23
N VAL A 13 -23.98 -14.46 -37.80
CA VAL A 13 -23.48 -14.30 -36.43
C VAL A 13 -24.71 -14.22 -35.52
N SER A 14 -25.11 -15.34 -34.92
CA SER A 14 -26.10 -15.34 -33.84
C SER A 14 -25.38 -15.12 -32.52
N GLY A 15 -24.90 -13.89 -32.31
CA GLY A 15 -24.59 -13.40 -30.97
C GLY A 15 -25.83 -12.69 -30.46
N CYS A 16 -26.59 -13.32 -29.57
CA CYS A 16 -27.64 -12.65 -28.82
C CYS A 16 -26.99 -11.59 -27.93
N VAL A 17 -26.87 -10.37 -28.44
CA VAL A 17 -26.64 -9.18 -27.62
C VAL A 17 -28.01 -8.80 -27.05
N THR A 18 -28.21 -9.04 -25.76
CA THR A 18 -29.26 -8.34 -25.03
C THR A 18 -28.74 -6.93 -24.76
N PRO A 19 -29.31 -5.88 -25.35
CA PRO A 19 -28.97 -4.52 -24.96
C PRO A 19 -29.48 -4.31 -23.54
N ASN A 20 -28.57 -4.26 -22.56
CA ASN A 20 -28.89 -3.79 -21.23
C ASN A 20 -28.98 -2.26 -21.33
N PRO A 21 -30.14 -1.62 -21.12
CA PRO A 21 -30.31 -0.18 -21.31
C PRO A 21 -29.83 0.66 -20.11
N ASP A 22 -28.96 0.12 -19.26
CA ASP A 22 -28.46 0.80 -18.05
C ASP A 22 -26.93 0.96 -18.05
N TYR A 23 -26.31 1.15 -19.22
CA TYR A 23 -25.01 1.83 -19.26
C TYR A 23 -25.23 3.33 -19.10
N VAL A 24 -25.61 3.72 -17.88
CA VAL A 24 -25.24 5.03 -17.38
C VAL A 24 -23.73 4.92 -17.17
N ASP A 25 -22.96 5.55 -18.05
CA ASP A 25 -21.56 5.91 -17.79
C ASP A 25 -21.54 6.75 -16.51
N ALA A 26 -21.54 6.08 -15.36
CA ALA A 26 -21.09 6.64 -14.12
C ALA A 26 -19.56 6.54 -14.15
N ASP A 27 -18.97 7.37 -14.99
CA ASP A 27 -17.58 7.81 -14.85
C ASP A 27 -17.51 8.73 -13.62
N GLU A 28 -17.92 8.20 -12.46
CA GLU A 28 -17.49 8.73 -11.19
C GLU A 28 -16.00 8.42 -11.14
N GLU A 29 -15.21 9.39 -11.58
CA GLU A 29 -13.83 9.56 -11.14
C GLU A 29 -13.85 9.49 -9.61
N LYS A 30 -13.72 8.27 -9.07
CA LYS A 30 -13.46 8.06 -7.65
C LYS A 30 -12.15 8.77 -7.40
N SER A 31 -12.25 10.02 -6.94
CA SER A 31 -11.13 10.72 -6.35
C SER A 31 -10.59 9.79 -5.26
N HIS A 32 -9.49 9.11 -5.55
CA HIS A 32 -8.85 8.18 -4.63
C HIS A 32 -8.16 9.03 -3.57
N SER A 33 -8.94 9.62 -2.67
CA SER A 33 -8.40 10.35 -1.53
C SER A 33 -7.65 9.36 -0.66
N LEU A 34 -6.36 9.63 -0.43
CA LEU A 34 -5.56 8.90 0.54
C LEU A 34 -6.23 9.05 1.93
N PRO A 35 -6.21 8.00 2.76
CA PRO A 35 -6.79 8.08 4.10
C PRO A 35 -5.96 9.01 5.01
N ASP A 36 -6.58 9.54 6.07
CA ASP A 36 -5.94 10.47 7.01
C ASP A 36 -4.64 9.95 7.65
N HIS A 37 -4.47 8.62 7.73
CA HIS A 37 -3.27 7.99 8.29
C HIS A 37 -2.16 7.72 7.27
N HIS A 38 -2.32 8.15 6.01
CA HIS A 38 -1.26 8.08 5.01
C HIS A 38 -0.14 9.09 5.33
N PRO A 39 1.11 8.64 5.54
CA PRO A 39 2.21 9.55 5.82
C PRO A 39 2.56 10.39 4.58
N GLN A 40 2.88 11.67 4.76
CA GLN A 40 3.27 12.53 3.64
C GLN A 40 4.70 12.30 3.14
N THR A 41 5.55 11.65 3.94
CA THR A 41 6.95 11.40 3.59
C THR A 41 7.41 10.08 4.18
N PHE A 42 8.48 9.50 3.60
CA PHE A 42 9.13 8.32 4.15
C PHE A 42 9.54 8.50 5.61
N ARG A 43 10.18 9.63 5.96
CA ARG A 43 10.58 9.92 7.35
C ARG A 43 9.39 9.94 8.30
N ARG A 44 8.27 10.52 7.88
CA ARG A 44 7.04 10.52 8.68
C ARG A 44 6.52 9.09 8.89
N ALA A 45 6.57 8.25 7.85
CA ALA A 45 6.18 6.85 7.96
C ALA A 45 7.03 6.09 8.98
N VAL A 46 8.36 6.31 9.00
CA VAL A 46 9.24 5.67 10.01
C VAL A 46 8.82 6.05 11.43
N VAL A 47 8.52 7.32 11.68
CA VAL A 47 8.03 7.79 12.99
C VAL A 47 6.68 7.14 13.33
N ASP A 48 5.73 7.14 12.39
CA ASP A 48 4.39 6.59 12.62
C ASP A 48 4.41 5.07 12.87
N ILE A 49 5.28 4.32 12.18
CA ILE A 49 5.48 2.88 12.43
C ILE A 49 5.98 2.64 13.85
N GLY A 50 6.99 3.42 14.30
CA GLY A 50 7.51 3.30 15.66
C GLY A 50 6.44 3.53 16.72
N GLN A 51 5.72 4.66 16.61
CA GLN A 51 4.67 5.03 17.56
C GLN A 51 3.55 3.98 17.62
N ARG A 52 3.14 3.44 16.47
CA ARG A 52 2.07 2.43 16.39
C ARG A 52 2.56 1.06 16.88
N GLY A 53 3.80 0.69 16.57
CA GLY A 53 4.44 -0.53 17.10
C GLY A 53 4.52 -0.52 18.62
N ASP A 54 4.93 0.60 19.21
CA ASP A 54 4.96 0.79 20.66
C ASP A 54 3.55 0.69 21.27
N ALA A 55 2.56 1.34 20.66
CA ALA A 55 1.18 1.28 21.12
C ALA A 55 0.65 -0.17 21.11
N LEU A 56 0.91 -0.93 20.03
CA LEU A 56 0.49 -2.33 19.93
C LEU A 56 1.15 -3.20 21.00
N THR A 57 2.43 -3.00 21.30
CA THR A 57 3.19 -3.82 22.25
C THR A 57 3.00 -3.41 23.71
N SER A 58 2.49 -2.20 23.98
CA SER A 58 2.24 -1.70 25.33
C SER A 58 1.17 -2.46 26.13
N GLY A 59 0.27 -3.17 25.44
CA GLY A 59 -0.86 -3.86 26.06
C GLY A 59 -1.94 -2.93 26.63
N MET A 60 -1.87 -1.61 26.37
CA MET A 60 -2.80 -0.62 26.93
C MET A 60 -4.04 -0.35 26.06
N LEU A 61 -4.10 -0.91 24.85
CA LEU A 61 -5.19 -0.69 23.90
C LEU A 61 -6.36 -1.64 24.18
N ASP A 62 -7.59 -1.13 24.08
CA ASP A 62 -8.78 -1.97 23.95
C ASP A 62 -8.82 -2.69 22.59
N ASP A 63 -9.68 -3.70 22.45
CA ASP A 63 -9.77 -4.54 21.25
C ASP A 63 -10.08 -3.74 19.96
N ALA A 64 -10.90 -2.69 20.06
CA ALA A 64 -11.29 -1.87 18.92
C ALA A 64 -10.10 -1.02 18.45
N SER A 65 -9.44 -0.36 19.39
CA SER A 65 -8.25 0.46 19.19
C SER A 65 -7.09 -0.39 18.68
N LEU A 66 -6.89 -1.59 19.23
CA LEU A 66 -5.88 -2.55 18.76
C LEU A 66 -6.08 -2.88 17.27
N LYS A 67 -7.32 -3.20 16.86
CA LYS A 67 -7.65 -3.51 15.45
C LYS A 67 -7.46 -2.30 14.52
N ILE A 68 -7.74 -1.09 14.99
CA ILE A 68 -7.49 0.13 14.22
C ILE A 68 -5.98 0.35 14.05
N GLN A 69 -5.23 0.30 15.14
CA GLN A 69 -3.77 0.49 15.14
C GLN A 69 -3.06 -0.54 14.27
N LEU A 70 -3.47 -1.81 14.36
CA LEU A 70 -2.90 -2.89 13.56
C LEU A 70 -3.14 -2.70 12.06
N ARG A 71 -4.37 -2.31 11.67
CA ARG A 71 -4.70 -2.04 10.25
C ARG A 71 -3.95 -0.83 9.71
N GLN A 72 -3.95 0.28 10.44
CA GLN A 72 -3.25 1.49 10.01
C GLN A 72 -1.74 1.28 9.92
N LEU A 73 -1.16 0.53 10.85
CA LEU A 73 0.25 0.14 10.78
C LEU A 73 0.53 -0.71 9.53
N LEU A 74 -0.30 -1.71 9.25
CA LEU A 74 -0.16 -2.54 8.05
C LEU A 74 -0.24 -1.71 6.76
N ASP A 75 -1.17 -0.75 6.69
CA ASP A 75 -1.29 0.15 5.54
C ASP A 75 -0.01 0.99 5.36
N ILE A 76 0.49 1.61 6.43
CA ILE A 76 1.72 2.41 6.39
C ILE A 76 2.91 1.58 5.92
N VAL A 77 3.05 0.35 6.44
CA VAL A 77 4.12 -0.56 6.03
C VAL A 77 4.03 -0.89 4.54
N ARG A 78 2.82 -1.01 3.98
CA ARG A 78 2.60 -1.26 2.55
C ARG A 78 2.94 -0.07 1.66
N TRP A 79 2.82 1.15 2.17
CA TRP A 79 3.22 2.36 1.45
C TRP A 79 4.72 2.66 1.53
N LEU A 80 5.50 1.95 2.34
CA LEU A 80 6.94 2.23 2.47
C LEU A 80 7.70 2.20 1.12
N PRO A 81 7.50 1.23 0.20
CA PRO A 81 8.22 1.24 -1.08
C PRO A 81 7.84 2.42 -1.98
N GLU A 82 6.58 2.85 -1.91
CA GLU A 82 6.06 4.02 -2.62
C GLU A 82 6.67 5.31 -2.07
N LEU A 83 6.59 5.51 -0.75
CA LEU A 83 7.18 6.66 -0.07
C LEU A 83 8.71 6.73 -0.22
N ALA A 84 9.38 5.58 -0.27
CA ALA A 84 10.82 5.51 -0.50
C ALA A 84 11.21 5.85 -1.94
N ALA A 85 10.30 5.65 -2.91
CA ALA A 85 10.54 6.00 -4.31
C ALA A 85 10.60 7.53 -4.52
N GLU A 86 10.03 8.31 -3.59
CA GLU A 86 10.14 9.78 -3.58
C GLU A 86 11.48 10.29 -3.01
N THR A 87 12.37 9.39 -2.62
CA THR A 87 13.68 9.71 -2.03
C THR A 87 14.81 9.28 -2.96
N ASP A 88 16.00 9.84 -2.79
CA ASP A 88 17.22 9.45 -3.54
C ASP A 88 17.86 8.14 -3.05
N LEU A 89 17.05 7.19 -2.58
CA LEU A 89 17.54 5.95 -1.99
C LEU A 89 18.20 5.05 -3.06
N GLY A 90 19.42 4.61 -2.79
CA GLY A 90 20.13 3.69 -3.68
C GLY A 90 19.43 2.33 -3.77
N ARG A 91 19.56 1.64 -4.91
CA ARG A 91 18.89 0.35 -5.17
C ARG A 91 19.04 -0.67 -4.04
N ARG A 92 20.26 -0.82 -3.52
CA ARG A 92 20.55 -1.79 -2.44
C ARG A 92 19.75 -1.48 -1.17
N ASP A 93 19.66 -0.21 -0.80
CA ASP A 93 18.95 0.21 0.40
C ASP A 93 17.43 0.17 0.18
N TRP A 94 16.98 0.46 -1.05
CA TRP A 94 15.59 0.26 -1.46
C TRP A 94 15.17 -1.22 -1.40
N GLU A 95 16.01 -2.15 -1.88
CA GLU A 95 15.75 -3.60 -1.78
C GLU A 95 15.65 -4.04 -0.32
N ARG A 96 16.60 -3.58 0.52
CA ARG A 96 16.57 -3.83 1.98
C ARG A 96 15.29 -3.30 2.64
N LEU A 97 14.84 -2.12 2.24
CA LEU A 97 13.59 -1.51 2.70
C LEU A 97 12.39 -2.35 2.30
N ASN A 98 12.32 -2.74 1.03
CA ASN A 98 11.22 -3.52 0.48
C ASN A 98 11.12 -4.90 1.16
N ASP A 99 12.25 -5.58 1.38
CA ASP A 99 12.29 -6.85 2.11
C ASP A 99 11.83 -6.67 3.57
N THR A 100 12.25 -5.57 4.21
CA THR A 100 11.82 -5.20 5.57
C THR A 100 10.30 -4.99 5.63
N ALA A 101 9.76 -4.23 4.68
CA ALA A 101 8.33 -3.94 4.59
C ALA A 101 7.51 -5.22 4.35
N GLN A 102 7.95 -6.10 3.46
CA GLN A 102 7.29 -7.38 3.18
C GLN A 102 7.30 -8.32 4.38
N SER A 103 8.43 -8.42 5.09
CA SER A 103 8.56 -9.22 6.29
C SER A 103 7.61 -8.74 7.38
N LEU A 104 7.62 -7.42 7.66
CA LEU A 104 6.76 -6.82 8.67
C LEU A 104 5.27 -6.94 8.30
N ALA A 105 4.90 -6.68 7.04
CA ALA A 105 3.52 -6.82 6.58
C ALA A 105 3.03 -8.27 6.72
N ARG A 106 3.89 -9.27 6.48
CA ARG A 106 3.54 -10.69 6.65
C ARG A 106 3.17 -10.98 8.10
N GLU A 107 4.03 -10.61 9.05
CA GLU A 107 3.77 -10.83 10.48
C GLU A 107 2.52 -10.09 10.95
N LEU A 108 2.33 -8.84 10.54
CA LEU A 108 1.11 -8.07 10.87
C LEU A 108 -0.16 -8.74 10.35
N ASN A 109 -0.14 -9.33 9.15
CA ASN A 109 -1.27 -10.08 8.61
C ASN A 109 -1.53 -11.38 9.38
N LEU A 110 -0.49 -12.08 9.83
CA LEU A 110 -0.62 -13.27 10.68
C LEU A 110 -1.26 -12.89 12.02
N SER A 111 -0.77 -11.83 12.66
CA SER A 111 -1.34 -11.31 13.92
C SER A 111 -2.80 -10.85 13.76
N ALA A 112 -3.15 -10.24 12.62
CA ALA A 112 -4.52 -9.82 12.34
C ALA A 112 -5.47 -11.01 12.13
N SER A 113 -4.97 -12.09 11.52
CA SER A 113 -5.75 -13.29 11.20
C SER A 113 -5.92 -14.24 12.39
N ALA A 114 -5.00 -14.21 13.35
CA ALA A 114 -5.01 -15.10 14.52
C ALA A 114 -6.20 -14.86 15.48
N GLY A 115 -6.95 -13.75 15.34
CA GLY A 115 -8.25 -13.52 15.99
C GLY A 115 -8.24 -13.36 17.52
N GLN A 116 -7.22 -13.87 18.21
CA GLN A 116 -7.00 -13.76 19.64
C GLN A 116 -5.50 -13.77 19.88
N ARG A 117 -5.01 -12.78 20.63
CA ARG A 117 -3.60 -12.58 20.97
C ARG A 117 -3.09 -13.75 21.82
N SER A 118 -2.63 -14.83 21.18
CA SER A 118 -1.83 -15.85 21.87
C SER A 118 -0.47 -15.22 22.18
N THR A 119 -0.03 -15.31 23.44
CA THR A 119 1.21 -14.71 23.96
C THR A 119 2.48 -15.14 23.21
N VAL A 120 2.40 -16.20 22.41
CA VAL A 120 3.50 -16.71 21.56
C VAL A 120 3.70 -15.86 20.30
N ASP A 121 2.68 -15.16 19.82
CA ASP A 121 2.75 -14.30 18.62
C ASP A 121 3.26 -12.89 18.94
N ASP A 122 3.08 -12.42 20.18
CA ASP A 122 3.55 -11.09 20.62
C ASP A 122 5.09 -10.99 20.59
N ALA A 123 5.79 -12.07 20.95
CA ALA A 123 7.24 -12.10 20.95
C ALA A 123 7.82 -12.08 19.52
N ALA A 124 7.20 -12.81 18.60
CA ALA A 124 7.60 -12.83 17.19
C ALA A 124 7.35 -11.48 16.53
N LEU A 125 6.14 -10.91 16.73
CA LEU A 125 5.80 -9.59 16.22
C LEU A 125 6.73 -8.51 16.80
N SER A 126 7.03 -8.57 18.10
CA SER A 126 7.95 -7.63 18.75
C SER A 126 9.36 -7.74 18.17
N ALA A 127 9.89 -8.95 17.98
CA ALA A 127 11.21 -9.14 17.40
C ALA A 127 11.30 -8.62 15.95
N VAL A 128 10.27 -8.88 15.14
CA VAL A 128 10.21 -8.37 13.77
C VAL A 128 10.04 -6.85 13.74
N MET A 129 9.24 -6.29 14.64
CA MET A 129 9.09 -4.84 14.79
C MET A 129 10.42 -4.17 15.14
N VAL A 130 11.16 -4.69 16.13
CA VAL A 130 12.46 -4.14 16.53
C VAL A 130 13.47 -4.18 15.38
N ASN A 131 13.54 -5.31 14.66
CA ASN A 131 14.44 -5.44 13.52
C ASN A 131 14.04 -4.51 12.36
N ALA A 132 12.73 -4.38 12.09
CA ALA A 132 12.22 -3.48 11.08
C ALA A 132 12.54 -2.03 11.42
N MET A 133 12.26 -1.60 12.65
CA MET A 133 12.56 -0.24 13.12
C MET A 133 14.06 0.08 13.05
N LYS A 134 14.92 -0.87 13.41
CA LYS A 134 16.36 -0.70 13.25
C LYS A 134 16.73 -0.44 11.78
N ASN A 135 16.24 -1.26 10.86
CA ASN A 135 16.52 -1.09 9.43
C ASN A 135 15.98 0.25 8.90
N LEU A 136 14.74 0.60 9.25
CA LEU A 136 14.08 1.82 8.78
C LEU A 136 14.78 3.09 9.28
N VAL A 137 15.22 3.10 10.54
CA VAL A 137 15.99 4.22 11.10
C VAL A 137 17.37 4.32 10.45
N GLU A 138 18.04 3.20 10.20
CA GLU A 138 19.30 3.20 9.45
C GLU A 138 19.13 3.75 8.04
N ILE A 139 18.03 3.42 7.35
CA ILE A 139 17.72 3.93 6.00
C ILE A 139 17.37 5.43 6.05
N ASP A 140 16.53 5.88 6.98
CA ASP A 140 16.20 7.31 7.14
C ASP A 140 17.45 8.16 7.40
N ALA A 141 18.44 7.62 8.14
CA ALA A 141 19.71 8.30 8.40
C ALA A 141 20.61 8.45 7.16
N LEU A 142 20.36 7.70 6.07
CA LEU A 142 21.05 7.87 4.79
C LEU A 142 20.50 9.03 3.96
N LEU A 143 19.27 9.48 4.26
CA LEU A 143 18.60 10.52 3.50
C LEU A 143 19.06 11.91 3.98
N PRO A 144 19.21 12.88 3.05
CA PRO A 144 19.54 14.25 3.43
C PRO A 144 18.45 14.85 4.34
N ALA A 145 18.85 15.75 5.23
CA ALA A 145 17.94 16.36 6.21
C ALA A 145 16.84 17.24 5.57
N ASP A 146 17.04 17.67 4.31
CA ASP A 146 16.30 18.75 3.64
C ASP A 146 15.36 18.28 2.51
N ILE A 147 14.84 17.04 2.54
CA ILE A 147 13.75 16.66 1.62
C ILE A 147 12.43 17.21 2.16
N LEU A 148 12.26 18.53 2.05
CA LEU A 148 10.92 19.12 1.95
C LEU A 148 10.32 18.67 0.61
N PRO A 149 9.02 18.35 0.54
CA PRO A 149 8.41 17.97 -0.72
C PRO A 149 8.63 19.08 -1.76
N THR A 150 9.32 18.75 -2.84
CA THR A 150 9.49 19.59 -4.03
C THR A 150 8.23 19.59 -4.90
N HIS A 151 7.04 19.37 -4.32
CA HIS A 151 5.81 19.78 -4.97
C HIS A 151 5.71 21.30 -4.93
N SER A 152 6.46 21.87 -5.86
CA SER A 152 6.30 23.18 -6.43
C SER A 152 4.83 23.54 -6.48
N LEU A 153 4.55 24.68 -5.86
CA LEU A 153 3.45 25.56 -6.20
C LEU A 153 3.63 26.03 -7.66
N GLU A 154 3.55 25.11 -8.63
CA GLU A 154 3.44 25.46 -10.04
C GLU A 154 2.00 25.87 -10.33
N GLU A 155 1.82 27.18 -10.20
CA GLU A 155 0.98 28.06 -11.02
C GLU A 155 -0.34 27.46 -11.53
N GLN A 156 -1.41 27.71 -10.77
CA GLN A 156 -2.74 27.78 -11.37
C GLN A 156 -2.90 29.16 -12.05
N PRO A 157 -3.39 29.20 -13.30
CA PRO A 157 -3.55 30.44 -14.07
C PRO A 157 -4.62 31.39 -13.49
#